data_AF-A0A2P7TQA2-F1
#
_entry.id   AF-A0A2P7TQA2-F1
#
_cell.length_a   1.000
_cell.length_b   1.000
_cell.length_c   1.000
_cell.angle_alpha   90.00
_cell.angle_beta   90.00
_cell.angle_gamma   90.00
#
_symmetry.space_group_name_H-M   'P 1'
#
loop_
_entity.id
_entity.type
_entity.pdbx_description
1 polymer ?
#
loop_
_entity_poly.entity_id
_entity_poly.type
_entity_poly.pdbx_seq_one_letter_code
_entity_poly.pdbx_strand_id
1 'polypeptide(L)'
;MRNLAILFTFGCLLFFSFQRLRAQSQYEAQFGNPQTNCLAGTFCVTLQLRAAPGQPDFAIGAHTLFFSYNHNIINNPVYTSIHFNNTDSCALGGFMAPYFAPSYSYDPGTGEFNLTTNMLLPNQGCPLLTTDWIDVGTVCFQITGTGQTTQLQYNTTLTLINLNDNTPQHIQGSLNPLDIALDCSAFTDTDEDGLTDAEESTLGTNPNLPDTDFDGLADGQEVTQLLTDPLNPDTDADGLTDGDEANTYSTNPLLPDTDSDGLTDFDEIDYYFTNPLLPDTDADGLTDYAELLQHFTDPLLPDSDTDGLTDGEEVNTTATNPNDSDTDMDLLSDGEEVNTYNSNPLSPDTDADGLTDGNEVQLFSTNPLLPDTDADGLNDGDELNLYDTNPLNPDTDADTLNDGLEIALGTNALSADTDEDHVPDGAEVPAGVALDTDSDGTIDALDADDDNDSILTVNEDHNNNGLPPDDNTDGDPLPDYLDNDDDGDGILTIDEDANQNGILIDDDTDNDGTPDYLDPDTNSNNTPMPHNWPATLGIFPNPAANILYVQLPVAIQSYPITVELQNASGQKAGNITVASGQNTADIAINNLPAGVYLIRLWADNKLYGVAKFVKK
;
A
#
# COMPACT_ATOMS: atom_id res chain seq x y z
N MET A 1 75.15 18.91 27.99
CA MET A 1 74.40 19.60 26.92
C MET A 1 73.61 18.53 26.18
N ARG A 2 72.33 18.38 26.51
CA ARG A 2 71.36 17.61 25.73
C ARG A 2 70.34 18.67 25.29
N ASN A 3 70.27 18.95 23.99
CA ASN A 3 69.27 19.86 23.44
C ASN A 3 67.92 19.15 23.52
N LEU A 4 66.93 19.78 24.14
CA LEU A 4 65.57 19.28 24.22
C LEU A 4 64.72 20.15 23.29
N ALA A 5 64.22 19.58 22.21
CA ALA A 5 63.21 20.23 21.37
C ALA A 5 61.85 20.03 22.04
N ILE A 6 61.09 21.10 22.24
CA ILE A 6 59.72 21.03 22.77
C ILE A 6 58.79 21.54 21.68
N LEU A 7 57.98 20.64 21.11
CA LEU A 7 56.86 20.97 20.23
C LEU A 7 55.70 21.48 21.09
N PHE A 8 55.13 22.64 20.77
CA PHE A 8 53.85 23.09 21.32
C PHE A 8 52.78 23.10 20.22
N THR A 9 51.51 22.99 20.62
CA THR A 9 50.30 22.81 19.80
C THR A 9 49.91 23.99 18.89
N PHE A 10 50.85 24.86 18.51
CA PHE A 10 50.75 25.82 17.40
C PHE A 10 52.16 26.09 16.80
N GLY A 11 52.88 25.00 16.51
CA GLY A 11 53.85 24.98 15.39
C GLY A 11 55.14 25.81 15.46
N CYS A 12 55.51 26.44 16.58
CA CYS A 12 56.77 27.18 16.67
C CYS A 12 57.89 26.34 17.34
N LEU A 13 58.97 26.05 16.61
CA LEU A 13 60.16 25.34 17.12
C LEU A 13 61.09 26.30 17.88
N LEU A 14 61.03 26.29 19.21
CA LEU A 14 61.97 27.00 20.08
C LEU A 14 63.10 26.05 20.55
N PHE A 15 64.36 26.38 20.25
CA PHE A 15 65.51 25.65 20.77
C PHE A 15 65.90 26.19 22.16
N PHE A 16 65.76 25.38 23.22
CA PHE A 16 66.20 25.74 24.58
C PHE A 16 67.44 24.97 25.03
N SER A 17 68.35 25.69 25.69
CA SER A 17 69.41 25.12 26.51
C SER A 17 69.18 25.51 27.97
N PHE A 18 68.85 24.56 28.86
CA PHE A 18 68.87 24.83 30.31
C PHE A 18 70.30 25.15 30.74
N GLN A 19 70.54 26.40 31.17
CA GLN A 19 71.83 26.79 31.72
C GLN A 19 71.76 26.82 33.26
N ARG A 20 72.67 26.07 33.89
CA ARG A 20 72.81 26.00 35.35
C ARG A 20 73.98 26.86 35.80
N LEU A 21 73.72 27.76 36.74
CA LEU A 21 74.75 28.49 37.47
C LEU A 21 75.03 27.78 38.79
N ARG A 22 76.29 27.38 39.00
CA ARG A 22 76.75 26.85 40.27
C ARG A 22 77.60 27.90 40.96
N ALA A 23 76.97 28.70 41.81
CA ALA A 23 77.66 29.72 42.58
C ALA A 23 78.08 29.14 43.94
N GLN A 24 79.41 29.13 44.17
CA GLN A 24 80.06 28.85 45.45
C GLN A 24 79.54 27.64 46.27
N SER A 25 79.69 26.41 45.77
CA SER A 25 79.60 25.12 46.52
C SER A 25 78.37 24.83 47.43
N GLN A 26 77.42 25.75 47.60
CA GLN A 26 76.36 25.68 48.64
C GLN A 26 74.93 25.87 48.10
N TYR A 27 74.74 26.21 46.81
CA TYR A 27 73.41 26.36 46.18
C TYR A 27 73.48 26.24 44.65
N GLU A 28 72.32 26.04 43.99
CA GLU A 28 72.19 25.93 42.54
C GLU A 28 71.06 26.82 41.99
N ALA A 29 71.31 27.49 40.86
CA ALA A 29 70.32 28.28 40.14
C ALA A 29 70.15 27.74 38.72
N GLN A 30 68.91 27.66 38.22
CA GLN A 30 68.63 27.31 36.84
C GLN A 30 67.53 28.21 36.27
N PHE A 31 67.59 28.45 34.97
CA PHE A 31 66.57 29.18 34.24
C PHE A 31 65.87 28.24 33.26
N GLY A 32 64.54 28.31 33.20
CA GLY A 32 63.70 27.49 32.32
C GLY A 32 62.29 28.06 32.20
N ASN A 33 61.49 27.50 31.30
CA ASN A 33 60.06 27.83 31.18
C ASN A 33 59.21 26.70 31.80
N PRO A 34 58.57 26.90 32.96
CA PRO A 34 57.70 25.91 33.57
C PRO A 34 56.21 26.14 33.28
N GLN A 35 55.80 27.18 32.52
CA GLN A 35 54.38 27.45 32.29
C GLN A 35 53.91 27.10 30.88
N THR A 36 52.88 26.25 30.82
CA THR A 36 52.21 25.76 29.62
C THR A 36 51.13 26.71 29.06
N ASN A 37 50.91 27.88 29.67
CA ASN A 37 49.78 28.77 29.32
C ASN A 37 50.23 30.23 29.06
N CYS A 38 51.24 30.47 28.23
CA CYS A 38 51.52 31.82 27.72
C CYS A 38 50.66 32.09 26.45
N LEU A 39 50.11 33.31 26.33
CA LEU A 39 49.32 33.77 25.17
C LEU A 39 50.14 33.68 23.87
N ALA A 40 49.46 33.48 22.73
CA ALA A 40 50.09 33.40 21.41
C ALA A 40 51.10 34.55 21.18
N GLY A 41 52.30 34.22 20.70
CA GLY A 41 53.39 35.18 20.45
C GLY A 41 54.18 35.64 21.70
N THR A 42 54.03 34.99 22.86
CA THR A 42 54.75 35.34 24.10
C THR A 42 55.72 34.24 24.53
N PHE A 43 56.95 34.59 24.94
CA PHE A 43 57.89 33.66 25.59
C PHE A 43 58.22 34.09 27.02
N CYS A 44 58.41 33.11 27.90
CA CYS A 44 58.43 33.29 29.35
C CYS A 44 59.73 32.69 29.94
N VAL A 45 60.47 33.45 30.76
CA VAL A 45 61.72 33.02 31.42
C VAL A 45 61.53 33.01 32.93
N THR A 46 61.70 31.85 33.56
CA THR A 46 61.59 31.69 35.02
C THR A 46 62.95 31.39 35.64
N LEU A 47 63.27 32.09 36.73
CA LEU A 47 64.41 31.75 37.59
C LEU A 47 63.97 30.78 38.67
N GLN A 48 64.70 29.68 38.82
CA GLN A 48 64.53 28.71 39.90
C GLN A 48 65.81 28.62 40.75
N LEU A 49 65.64 28.46 42.06
CA LEU A 49 66.74 28.31 43.02
C LEU A 49 66.52 27.10 43.93
N ARG A 50 67.62 26.50 44.39
CA ARG A 50 67.62 25.51 45.47
C ARG A 50 68.88 25.54 46.32
N ALA A 51 68.78 25.09 47.57
CA ALA A 51 69.90 24.86 48.46
C ALA A 51 70.67 23.57 48.10
N ALA A 52 71.99 23.56 48.32
CA ALA A 52 72.77 22.32 48.22
C ALA A 52 72.49 21.43 49.45
N PRO A 53 72.55 20.09 49.31
CA PRO A 53 72.26 19.18 50.41
C PRO A 53 73.16 19.43 51.63
N GLY A 54 72.56 19.62 52.82
CA GLY A 54 73.26 19.72 54.10
C GLY A 54 73.76 21.12 54.50
N GLN A 55 73.21 22.20 53.95
CA GLN A 55 73.56 23.61 54.27
C GLN A 55 72.48 24.30 55.10
N PRO A 56 72.79 25.39 55.84
CA PRO A 56 71.82 26.09 56.69
C PRO A 56 70.70 26.78 55.90
N ASP A 57 69.59 27.05 56.59
CA ASP A 57 68.41 27.76 56.08
C ASP A 57 68.74 29.23 55.72
N PHE A 58 68.52 29.62 54.45
CA PHE A 58 68.69 30.99 53.97
C PHE A 58 67.33 31.60 53.57
N ALA A 59 67.16 32.90 53.83
CA ALA A 59 66.05 33.69 53.29
C ALA A 59 66.49 34.48 52.05
N ILE A 60 65.58 34.62 51.09
CA ILE A 60 65.78 35.41 49.88
C ILE A 60 65.63 36.90 50.25
N GLY A 61 66.63 37.74 49.96
CA GLY A 61 66.66 39.16 50.34
C GLY A 61 66.28 40.11 49.19
N ALA A 62 67.22 40.48 48.33
CA ALA A 62 66.98 41.40 47.22
C ALA A 62 67.44 40.79 45.90
N HIS A 63 66.67 40.98 44.83
CA HIS A 63 66.95 40.39 43.52
C HIS A 63 66.86 41.42 42.42
N THR A 64 67.90 41.49 41.60
CA THR A 64 67.94 42.28 40.38
C THR A 64 68.21 41.39 39.17
N LEU A 65 67.35 41.51 38.16
CA LEU A 65 67.50 40.89 36.84
C LEU A 65 67.81 41.96 35.80
N PHE A 66 68.83 41.70 34.98
CA PHE A 66 69.26 42.54 33.87
C PHE A 66 69.03 41.76 32.58
N PHE A 67 68.30 42.32 31.63
CA PHE A 67 68.10 41.74 30.30
C PHE A 67 68.65 42.69 29.23
N SER A 68 69.31 42.11 28.23
CA SER A 68 69.74 42.80 27.00
C SER A 68 69.26 41.98 25.81
N TYR A 69 68.50 42.63 24.92
CA TYR A 69 67.89 42.01 23.75
C TYR A 69 67.66 43.02 22.61
N ASN A 70 67.49 42.52 21.39
CA ASN A 70 67.16 43.35 20.23
C ASN A 70 65.67 43.74 20.23
N HIS A 71 65.38 45.03 20.44
CA HIS A 71 64.01 45.56 20.53
C HIS A 71 63.23 45.50 19.22
N ASN A 72 63.88 45.22 18.08
CA ASN A 72 63.20 45.10 16.79
C ASN A 72 62.54 43.72 16.60
N ILE A 73 62.87 42.76 17.48
CA ILE A 73 62.41 41.37 17.41
C ILE A 73 61.62 41.00 18.67
N ILE A 74 62.00 41.56 19.84
CA ILE A 74 61.38 41.31 21.13
C ILE A 74 60.87 42.64 21.72
N ASN A 75 59.57 42.72 22.01
CA ASN A 75 58.95 43.88 22.66
C ASN A 75 59.21 43.91 24.17
N ASN A 76 58.94 45.05 24.79
CA ASN A 76 59.01 45.24 26.24
C ASN A 76 58.20 44.16 27.01
N PRO A 77 58.64 43.78 28.22
CA PRO A 77 57.99 42.72 28.98
C PRO A 77 56.52 43.07 29.26
N VAL A 78 55.63 42.17 28.86
CA VAL A 78 54.17 42.38 28.91
C VAL A 78 53.60 41.91 30.25
N TYR A 79 54.31 41.02 30.93
CA TYR A 79 53.92 40.50 32.24
C TYR A 79 55.16 40.15 33.09
N THR A 80 55.13 40.54 34.36
CA THR A 80 56.12 40.11 35.36
C THR A 80 55.36 39.57 36.57
N SER A 81 55.70 38.36 37.01
CA SER A 81 55.13 37.81 38.24
C SER A 81 56.23 37.17 39.09
N ILE A 82 56.10 37.35 40.40
CA ILE A 82 56.94 36.71 41.40
C ILE A 82 56.04 35.71 42.12
N HIS A 83 56.26 34.42 41.88
CA HIS A 83 55.56 33.33 42.55
C HIS A 83 56.54 32.64 43.50
N PHE A 84 56.28 32.69 44.80
CA PHE A 84 56.99 31.84 45.77
C PHE A 84 56.09 30.62 46.03
N ASN A 85 56.38 29.49 45.40
CA ASN A 85 55.71 28.23 45.72
C ASN A 85 56.29 27.66 47.01
N ASN A 86 55.69 27.99 48.15
CA ASN A 86 55.69 27.11 49.31
C ASN A 86 54.25 26.92 49.77
N THR A 87 53.73 25.72 49.55
CA THR A 87 52.47 25.22 50.09
C THR A 87 52.64 24.82 51.56
N ASP A 88 53.06 25.76 52.41
CA ASP A 88 52.87 25.67 53.85
C ASP A 88 52.56 27.07 54.41
N SER A 89 51.39 27.17 55.03
CA SER A 89 50.75 28.37 55.56
C SER A 89 51.67 29.28 56.39
N CYS A 90 51.81 30.54 55.98
CA CYS A 90 52.16 31.65 56.87
C CYS A 90 50.91 32.52 57.09
N ALA A 91 50.17 32.25 58.15
CA ALA A 91 49.15 33.14 58.68
C ALA A 91 49.45 33.40 60.16
N LEU A 92 49.58 34.68 60.54
CA LEU A 92 48.83 35.33 61.62
C LEU A 92 49.40 36.72 61.94
N GLY A 93 48.51 37.69 62.13
CA GLY A 93 48.78 38.90 62.91
C GLY A 93 48.81 40.19 62.10
N GLY A 94 47.65 40.80 61.90
CA GLY A 94 47.49 42.03 61.14
C GLY A 94 48.35 43.20 61.64
N PHE A 95 49.17 43.73 60.74
CA PHE A 95 49.50 45.15 60.58
C PHE A 95 50.01 45.32 59.14
N MET A 96 49.39 46.21 58.37
CA MET A 96 49.82 46.56 57.02
C MET A 96 51.11 47.39 57.10
N ALA A 97 52.22 46.89 56.54
CA ALA A 97 53.40 47.67 56.19
C ALA A 97 53.86 47.26 54.77
N PRO A 98 54.38 48.20 53.96
CA PRO A 98 54.24 48.14 52.51
C PRO A 98 55.16 47.10 51.87
N TYR A 99 54.59 46.25 51.00
CA TYR A 99 55.32 45.67 49.89
C TYR A 99 55.90 46.84 49.08
N PHE A 100 57.23 46.96 48.99
CA PHE A 100 57.82 47.84 47.99
C PHE A 100 57.53 47.22 46.62
N ALA A 101 56.79 47.95 45.77
CA ALA A 101 56.55 47.53 44.40
C ALA A 101 57.91 47.33 43.69
N PRO A 102 58.05 46.29 42.84
CA PRO A 102 59.23 46.13 42.00
C PRO A 102 59.47 47.44 41.23
N SER A 103 60.70 47.94 41.26
CA SER A 103 61.10 49.10 40.47
C SER A 103 61.85 48.61 39.24
N TYR A 104 61.43 49.05 38.06
CA TYR A 104 62.16 48.81 36.83
C TYR A 104 62.71 50.11 36.25
N SER A 105 63.82 50.01 35.54
CA SER A 105 64.39 51.09 34.75
C SER A 105 64.75 50.58 33.37
N TYR A 106 64.54 51.40 32.35
CA TYR A 106 64.84 51.08 30.96
C TYR A 106 65.73 52.15 30.36
N ASP A 107 66.79 51.73 29.66
CA ASP A 107 67.61 52.62 28.83
C ASP A 107 67.29 52.40 27.33
N PRO A 108 66.58 53.35 26.68
CA PRO A 108 66.24 53.25 25.25
C PRO A 108 67.43 53.26 24.30
N GLY A 109 68.60 53.73 24.74
CA GLY A 109 69.80 53.83 23.90
C GLY A 109 70.61 52.54 23.80
N THR A 110 70.48 51.65 24.78
CA THR A 110 71.26 50.40 24.89
C THR A 110 70.40 49.13 24.86
N GLY A 111 69.07 49.24 24.98
CA GLY A 111 68.15 48.10 25.04
C GLY A 111 68.23 47.33 26.37
N GLU A 112 68.74 47.97 27.42
CA GLU A 112 68.92 47.36 28.74
C GLU A 112 67.64 47.54 29.59
N PHE A 113 67.12 46.43 30.10
CA PHE A 113 66.00 46.40 31.03
C PHE A 113 66.45 45.86 32.40
N ASN A 114 66.26 46.68 33.44
CA ASN A 114 66.64 46.35 34.81
C ASN A 114 65.40 46.23 35.68
N LEU A 115 65.19 45.07 36.28
CA LEU A 115 64.14 44.83 37.26
C LEU A 115 64.76 44.63 38.64
N THR A 116 64.49 45.52 39.58
CA THR A 116 65.00 45.43 40.97
C THR A 116 63.85 45.22 41.96
N THR A 117 64.03 44.24 42.83
CA THR A 117 63.12 43.92 43.93
C THR A 117 63.87 43.99 45.25
N ASN A 118 63.29 44.69 46.23
CA ASN A 118 63.84 44.79 47.58
C ASN A 118 62.91 44.04 48.55
N MET A 119 63.37 42.94 49.15
CA MET A 119 62.73 42.40 50.36
C MET A 119 63.63 42.71 51.56
N LEU A 120 63.09 43.50 52.50
CA LEU A 120 63.63 43.60 53.84
C LEU A 120 62.57 43.08 54.79
N LEU A 121 62.91 42.06 55.60
CA LEU A 121 62.64 42.02 57.04
C LEU A 121 63.30 40.78 57.67
N PRO A 122 64.20 40.92 58.67
CA PRO A 122 64.93 39.78 59.24
C PRO A 122 64.19 38.97 60.32
N ASN A 123 62.85 39.04 60.43
CA ASN A 123 62.17 38.37 61.56
C ASN A 123 60.67 38.09 61.38
N GLN A 124 60.18 37.97 60.15
CA GLN A 124 58.79 37.58 59.86
C GLN A 124 58.83 36.63 58.65
N GLY A 125 58.29 35.41 58.82
CA GLY A 125 58.56 34.21 58.00
C GLY A 125 58.61 34.43 56.49
N CYS A 126 59.80 34.31 55.91
CA CYS A 126 60.09 34.38 54.48
C CYS A 126 60.37 32.97 53.90
N PRO A 127 60.25 32.76 52.57
CA PRO A 127 60.44 31.46 51.94
C PRO A 127 61.87 30.94 52.17
N LEU A 128 61.95 29.78 52.82
CA LEU A 128 63.19 29.04 53.06
C LEU A 128 63.64 28.34 51.76
N LEU A 129 64.90 28.52 51.40
CA LEU A 129 65.53 27.75 50.32
C LEU A 129 65.68 26.28 50.73
N THR A 130 64.90 25.39 50.11
CA THR A 130 64.96 23.94 50.33
C THR A 130 65.88 23.26 49.31
N THR A 131 66.09 21.94 49.44
CA THR A 131 66.83 21.16 48.42
C THR A 131 66.05 20.99 47.11
N ASP A 132 64.77 21.37 47.09
CA ASP A 132 63.92 21.36 45.90
C ASP A 132 63.98 22.70 45.17
N TRP A 133 63.66 22.69 43.88
CA TRP A 133 63.66 23.90 43.06
C TRP A 133 62.45 24.78 43.41
N ILE A 134 62.72 26.02 43.76
CA ILE A 134 61.73 27.05 44.05
C ILE A 134 61.78 28.09 42.93
N ASP A 135 60.63 28.41 42.35
CA ASP A 135 60.48 29.52 41.42
C ASP A 135 60.63 30.84 42.17
N VAL A 136 61.42 31.77 41.63
CA VAL A 136 61.74 33.05 42.28
C VAL A 136 61.25 34.24 41.47
N GLY A 137 60.92 34.03 40.20
CA GLY A 137 60.25 35.01 39.37
C GLY A 137 60.21 34.60 37.90
N THR A 138 59.18 35.07 37.20
CA THR A 138 58.96 34.84 35.76
C THR A 138 58.79 36.18 35.04
N VAL A 139 59.50 36.35 33.93
CA VAL A 139 59.40 37.50 33.03
C VAL A 139 58.96 37.02 31.66
N CYS A 140 57.89 37.62 31.12
CA CYS A 140 57.33 37.26 29.82
C CYS A 140 57.50 38.39 28.81
N PHE A 141 57.94 38.04 27.61
CA PHE A 141 58.20 38.95 26.50
C PHE A 141 57.31 38.62 25.30
N GLN A 142 56.84 39.63 24.57
CA GLN A 142 56.16 39.43 23.29
C GLN A 142 57.14 39.50 22.12
N ILE A 143 56.94 38.64 21.13
CA ILE A 143 57.74 38.55 19.91
C ILE A 143 56.97 39.24 18.79
N THR A 144 57.62 40.15 18.08
CA THR A 144 56.98 40.95 17.01
C THR A 144 57.68 40.87 15.66
N GLY A 145 58.84 40.20 15.56
CA GLY A 145 59.56 40.02 14.31
C GLY A 145 59.54 38.57 13.82
N THR A 146 59.18 38.36 12.55
CA THR A 146 59.28 37.06 11.86
C THR A 146 60.62 36.96 11.09
N GLY A 147 61.19 35.76 11.00
CA GLY A 147 62.35 35.47 10.13
C GLY A 147 63.73 35.99 10.59
N GLN A 148 63.92 36.34 11.86
CA GLN A 148 65.23 36.77 12.39
C GLN A 148 65.66 35.99 13.63
N THR A 149 66.96 35.68 13.72
CA THR A 149 67.62 35.15 14.92
C THR A 149 68.07 36.28 15.84
N THR A 150 67.77 36.21 17.13
CA THR A 150 68.25 37.17 18.14
C THR A 150 68.84 36.48 19.36
N GLN A 151 69.78 37.16 20.02
CA GLN A 151 70.41 36.69 21.26
C GLN A 151 69.81 37.41 22.47
N LEU A 152 69.30 36.64 23.42
CA LEU A 152 68.90 37.16 24.74
C LEU A 152 70.06 36.96 25.72
N GLN A 153 70.67 38.05 26.17
CA GLN A 153 71.65 38.04 27.26
C GLN A 153 70.98 38.50 28.55
N TYR A 154 71.30 37.85 29.67
CA TYR A 154 70.83 38.32 30.97
C TYR A 154 71.86 38.08 32.08
N ASN A 155 71.90 39.02 33.01
CA ASN A 155 72.73 38.98 34.20
C ASN A 155 71.83 39.08 35.43
N THR A 156 72.23 38.46 36.53
CA THR A 156 71.48 38.55 37.78
C THR A 156 72.38 38.84 38.97
N THR A 157 71.89 39.70 39.86
CA THR A 157 72.44 39.85 41.20
C THR A 157 71.37 39.46 42.21
N LEU A 158 71.63 38.42 42.99
CA LEU A 158 70.75 37.92 44.03
C LEU A 158 71.42 38.07 45.40
N THR A 159 70.71 38.62 46.36
CA THR A 159 71.20 38.74 47.75
C THR A 159 70.44 37.74 48.63
N LEU A 160 71.16 36.80 49.23
CA LEU A 160 70.64 35.87 50.22
C LEU A 160 71.01 36.35 51.63
N ILE A 161 70.16 36.09 52.61
CA ILE A 161 70.41 36.42 54.02
C ILE A 161 70.57 35.11 54.78
N ASN A 162 71.72 34.93 55.42
CA ASN A 162 71.95 33.80 56.31
C ASN A 162 71.11 33.97 57.58
N LEU A 163 70.21 33.03 57.88
CA LEU A 163 69.29 33.17 59.02
C LEU A 163 69.95 32.93 60.38
N ASN A 164 71.16 32.38 60.41
CA ASN A 164 71.88 32.13 61.66
C ASN A 164 72.59 33.38 62.20
N ASP A 165 73.10 34.24 61.31
CA ASP A 165 73.91 35.41 61.68
C ASP A 165 73.46 36.72 61.02
N ASN A 166 72.39 36.67 60.21
CA ASN A 166 71.77 37.80 59.53
C ASN A 166 72.69 38.56 58.55
N THR A 167 73.76 37.92 58.08
CA THR A 167 74.69 38.52 57.11
C THR A 167 74.17 38.37 55.67
N PRO A 168 74.23 39.43 54.84
CA PRO A 168 73.89 39.33 53.42
C PRO A 168 75.04 38.71 52.62
N GLN A 169 74.72 37.73 51.77
CA GLN A 169 75.60 37.22 50.73
C GLN A 169 75.09 37.64 49.36
N HIS A 170 75.96 38.25 48.55
CA HIS A 170 75.65 38.64 47.18
C HIS A 170 76.14 37.59 46.19
N ILE A 171 75.22 37.11 45.37
CA ILE A 171 75.46 36.19 44.27
C ILE A 171 75.37 37.00 42.99
N GLN A 172 76.48 37.06 42.25
CA GLN A 172 76.50 37.63 40.92
C GLN A 172 76.73 36.51 39.91
N GLY A 173 75.89 36.45 38.88
CA GLY A 173 75.96 35.47 37.81
C GLY A 173 75.66 36.10 36.45
N SER A 174 76.42 35.69 35.45
CA SER A 174 76.20 36.01 34.03
C SER A 174 76.14 34.68 33.28
N LEU A 175 75.14 34.53 32.40
CA LEU A 175 75.00 33.34 31.54
C LEU A 175 75.26 33.70 30.08
N ASN A 176 75.62 32.68 29.28
CA ASN A 176 75.87 32.87 27.86
C ASN A 176 74.56 33.27 27.14
N PRO A 177 74.63 34.10 26.08
CA PRO A 177 73.48 34.44 25.25
C PRO A 177 72.69 33.21 24.80
N LEU A 178 71.36 33.27 24.89
CA LEU A 178 70.44 32.27 24.35
C LEU A 178 70.05 32.68 22.92
N ASP A 179 70.36 31.86 21.93
CA ASP A 179 69.92 32.05 20.54
C ASP A 179 68.43 31.66 20.42
N ILE A 180 67.59 32.60 19.97
CA ILE A 180 66.18 32.36 19.64
C ILE A 180 66.04 32.43 18.11
N ALA A 181 65.64 31.32 17.49
CA ALA A 181 65.28 31.23 16.07
C ALA A 181 63.78 30.93 15.95
N LEU A 182 63.03 31.73 15.18
CA LEU A 182 61.63 31.46 14.82
C LEU A 182 61.55 31.22 13.30
N ASP A 183 61.03 30.05 12.89
CA ASP A 183 60.63 29.77 11.51
C ASP A 183 59.12 29.53 11.48
N CYS A 184 58.40 30.32 10.70
CA CYS A 184 56.92 30.37 10.62
C CYS A 184 56.40 30.18 9.19
N SER A 185 57.23 29.73 8.26
CA SER A 185 56.87 29.60 6.82
C SER A 185 55.90 28.45 6.49
N ALA A 186 55.56 27.58 7.44
CA ALA A 186 54.73 26.39 7.23
C ALA A 186 53.25 26.56 7.64
N PHE A 187 52.81 27.78 7.93
CA PHE A 187 51.43 28.11 8.34
C PHE A 187 50.93 29.40 7.66
N THR A 188 51.54 29.77 6.54
CA THR A 188 51.04 30.86 5.71
C THR A 188 49.87 30.29 4.89
N ASP A 189 48.75 30.98 4.92
CA ASP A 189 47.54 30.77 4.13
C ASP A 189 47.29 32.15 3.53
N THR A 190 47.64 32.30 2.26
CA THR A 190 47.82 33.60 1.62
C THR A 190 46.51 34.20 1.11
N ASP A 191 45.54 33.38 0.75
CA ASP A 191 44.25 33.77 0.21
C ASP A 191 43.05 33.48 1.15
N GLU A 192 43.32 32.91 2.32
CA GLU A 192 42.40 32.73 3.44
C GLU A 192 41.25 31.75 3.15
N ASP A 193 41.52 30.74 2.33
CA ASP A 193 40.54 29.73 1.89
C ASP A 193 40.45 28.51 2.83
N GLY A 194 41.40 28.39 3.77
CA GLY A 194 41.48 27.33 4.77
C GLY A 194 42.57 26.29 4.51
N LEU A 195 43.31 26.38 3.41
CA LEU A 195 44.54 25.62 3.14
C LEU A 195 45.77 26.49 3.35
N THR A 196 46.85 25.91 3.85
CA THR A 196 48.14 26.60 3.88
C THR A 196 48.82 26.56 2.52
N ASP A 197 49.65 27.55 2.20
CA ASP A 197 50.49 27.61 0.97
C ASP A 197 51.28 26.29 0.73
N ALA A 198 51.61 25.57 1.81
CA ALA A 198 52.30 24.29 1.76
C ALA A 198 51.39 23.10 1.42
N GLU A 199 50.15 23.11 1.91
CA GLU A 199 49.10 22.15 1.57
C GLU A 199 48.68 22.34 0.11
N GLU A 200 48.44 23.58 -0.30
CA GLU A 200 48.12 23.93 -1.68
C GLU A 200 49.22 23.53 -2.66
N SER A 201 50.49 23.80 -2.31
CA SER A 201 51.63 23.32 -3.11
C SER A 201 51.69 21.79 -3.23
N THR A 202 51.08 21.05 -2.30
CA THR A 202 51.03 19.59 -2.33
C THR A 202 49.86 19.08 -3.16
N LEU A 203 48.71 19.75 -3.07
CA LEU A 203 47.49 19.46 -3.82
C LEU A 203 47.57 19.92 -5.27
N GLY A 204 48.39 20.94 -5.56
CA GLY A 204 48.55 21.54 -6.87
C GLY A 204 47.68 22.78 -7.09
N THR A 205 46.95 23.23 -6.07
CA THR A 205 46.14 24.43 -6.07
C THR A 205 46.99 25.70 -5.98
N ASN A 206 46.39 26.88 -6.14
CA ASN A 206 47.10 28.15 -6.25
C ASN A 206 47.04 28.98 -4.96
N PRO A 207 48.18 29.19 -4.25
CA PRO A 207 48.27 29.94 -2.99
C PRO A 207 47.94 31.43 -3.01
N ASN A 208 47.24 31.93 -4.02
CA ASN A 208 46.81 33.33 -4.07
C ASN A 208 45.39 33.43 -4.65
N LEU A 209 44.70 32.31 -4.80
CA LEU A 209 43.40 32.18 -5.40
C LEU A 209 42.60 31.15 -4.59
N PRO A 210 41.58 31.59 -3.81
CA PRO A 210 40.83 30.70 -2.93
C PRO A 210 40.07 29.55 -3.60
N ASP A 211 39.92 29.58 -4.93
CA ASP A 211 39.06 28.73 -5.75
C ASP A 211 39.82 28.53 -7.07
N THR A 212 40.54 27.41 -7.18
CA THR A 212 41.53 27.19 -8.24
C THR A 212 40.89 26.82 -9.57
N ASP A 213 39.78 26.08 -9.57
CA ASP A 213 39.11 25.60 -10.78
C ASP A 213 37.86 26.41 -11.19
N PHE A 214 37.46 27.37 -10.35
CA PHE A 214 36.43 28.38 -10.59
C PHE A 214 35.01 27.84 -10.65
N ASP A 215 34.73 26.79 -9.88
CA ASP A 215 33.41 26.16 -9.79
C ASP A 215 32.50 26.86 -8.74
N GLY A 216 33.07 27.74 -7.92
CA GLY A 216 32.38 28.49 -6.88
C GLY A 216 32.54 27.95 -5.45
N LEU A 217 33.31 26.88 -5.28
CA LEU A 217 33.78 26.37 -3.99
C LEU A 217 35.23 26.79 -3.75
N ALA A 218 35.59 26.94 -2.47
CA ALA A 218 36.97 27.24 -2.12
C ALA A 218 37.78 25.94 -1.99
N ASP A 219 39.06 25.93 -2.39
CA ASP A 219 39.89 24.73 -2.39
C ASP A 219 39.92 24.08 -0.99
N GLY A 220 40.01 24.91 0.06
CA GLY A 220 39.91 24.46 1.44
C GLY A 220 38.55 23.90 1.85
N GLN A 221 37.44 24.40 1.30
CA GLN A 221 36.11 23.85 1.54
C GLN A 221 35.96 22.47 0.90
N GLU A 222 36.39 22.32 -0.35
CA GLU A 222 36.35 21.07 -1.09
C GLU A 222 37.14 19.99 -0.38
N VAL A 223 38.40 20.24 -0.04
CA VAL A 223 39.27 19.25 0.58
C VAL A 223 38.83 18.84 1.99
N THR A 224 38.25 19.77 2.76
CA THR A 224 37.97 19.54 4.19
C THR A 224 36.53 19.17 4.51
N GLN A 225 35.57 19.53 3.66
CA GLN A 225 34.14 19.37 3.93
C GLN A 225 33.46 18.45 2.92
N LEU A 226 33.63 18.71 1.62
CA LEU A 226 32.90 18.03 0.56
C LEU A 226 33.65 16.82 -0.01
N LEU A 227 34.97 16.78 0.16
CA LEU A 227 35.89 15.75 -0.34
C LEU A 227 35.93 15.64 -1.87
N THR A 228 35.61 16.73 -2.57
CA THR A 228 35.75 16.93 -4.01
C THR A 228 37.19 17.24 -4.42
N ASP A 229 37.50 17.23 -5.72
CA ASP A 229 38.85 17.53 -6.25
C ASP A 229 38.99 19.03 -6.60
N PRO A 230 39.75 19.83 -5.83
CA PRO A 230 39.85 21.29 -6.00
C PRO A 230 40.58 21.76 -7.28
N LEU A 231 40.82 20.84 -8.21
CA LEU A 231 41.41 21.10 -9.53
C LEU A 231 40.47 20.68 -10.67
N ASN A 232 39.30 20.16 -10.34
CA ASN A 232 38.33 19.63 -11.26
C ASN A 232 36.93 20.14 -10.89
N PRO A 233 36.36 21.07 -11.67
CA PRO A 233 35.15 21.78 -11.28
C PRO A 233 33.87 20.90 -11.29
N ASP A 234 33.99 19.62 -11.62
CA ASP A 234 32.92 18.62 -11.77
C ASP A 234 33.55 17.25 -11.44
N THR A 235 33.52 16.89 -10.15
CA THR A 235 34.28 15.78 -9.57
C THR A 235 33.80 14.42 -10.05
N ASP A 236 32.49 14.25 -10.24
CA ASP A 236 31.88 12.98 -10.62
C ASP A 236 31.53 12.86 -12.12
N ALA A 237 31.68 13.96 -12.86
CA ALA A 237 31.57 14.07 -14.30
C ALA A 237 30.15 13.83 -14.84
N ASP A 238 29.13 14.26 -14.09
CA ASP A 238 27.73 14.21 -14.50
C ASP A 238 27.30 15.41 -15.39
N GLY A 239 28.04 16.52 -15.31
CA GLY A 239 27.81 17.74 -16.09
C GLY A 239 27.41 18.96 -15.25
N LEU A 240 27.12 18.81 -13.96
CA LEU A 240 27.01 19.88 -12.98
C LEU A 240 28.38 20.17 -12.35
N THR A 241 28.58 21.41 -11.90
CA THR A 241 29.80 21.72 -11.15
C THR A 241 29.60 21.42 -9.67
N ASP A 242 30.67 21.03 -8.96
CA ASP A 242 30.57 20.69 -7.53
C ASP A 242 29.94 21.84 -6.73
N GLY A 243 30.28 23.09 -7.11
CA GLY A 243 29.66 24.30 -6.57
C GLY A 243 28.19 24.51 -6.90
N ASP A 244 27.71 24.11 -8.07
CA ASP A 244 26.27 24.19 -8.42
C ASP A 244 25.47 23.15 -7.65
N GLU A 245 25.99 21.93 -7.53
CA GLU A 245 25.40 20.87 -6.73
C GLU A 245 25.31 21.26 -5.26
N ALA A 246 26.43 21.69 -4.67
CA ALA A 246 26.48 22.01 -3.24
C ALA A 246 25.69 23.27 -2.87
N ASN A 247 25.68 24.31 -3.73
CA ASN A 247 25.10 25.61 -3.38
C ASN A 247 23.70 25.85 -3.97
N THR A 248 23.35 25.23 -5.09
CA THR A 248 22.11 25.50 -5.82
C THR A 248 21.12 24.34 -5.68
N TYR A 249 21.54 23.12 -6.02
CA TYR A 249 20.64 21.98 -6.15
C TYR A 249 20.58 21.09 -4.91
N SER A 250 21.57 21.21 -4.02
CA SER A 250 21.72 20.37 -2.83
C SER A 250 21.88 18.87 -3.13
N THR A 251 22.36 18.56 -4.33
CA THR A 251 22.78 17.22 -4.75
C THR A 251 24.18 16.89 -4.21
N ASN A 252 24.66 15.68 -4.43
CA ASN A 252 25.92 15.20 -3.89
C ASN A 252 27.02 15.19 -4.96
N PRO A 253 28.03 16.09 -4.88
CA PRO A 253 29.07 16.26 -5.91
C PRO A 253 30.09 15.12 -6.04
N LEU A 254 29.79 13.97 -5.45
CA LEU A 254 30.60 12.76 -5.53
C LEU A 254 29.82 11.61 -6.19
N LEU A 255 28.56 11.83 -6.53
CA LEU A 255 27.64 10.83 -7.07
C LEU A 255 26.90 11.45 -8.26
N PRO A 256 27.11 10.95 -9.49
CA PRO A 256 26.43 11.49 -10.66
C PRO A 256 24.90 11.41 -10.64
N ASP A 257 24.34 10.70 -9.65
CA ASP A 257 22.94 10.34 -9.48
C ASP A 257 22.71 10.27 -7.96
N THR A 258 22.17 11.36 -7.41
CA THR A 258 22.10 11.57 -5.96
C THR A 258 21.09 10.66 -5.28
N ASP A 259 19.96 10.39 -5.92
CA ASP A 259 18.87 9.61 -5.35
C ASP A 259 18.83 8.14 -5.81
N SER A 260 19.69 7.80 -6.76
CA SER A 260 19.96 6.45 -7.27
C SER A 260 18.80 5.83 -8.04
N ASP A 261 18.02 6.63 -8.77
CA ASP A 261 16.94 6.17 -9.63
C ASP A 261 17.43 5.71 -11.03
N GLY A 262 18.61 6.16 -11.44
CA GLY A 262 19.25 5.84 -12.72
C GLY A 262 19.36 7.00 -13.72
N LEU A 263 18.83 8.19 -13.39
CA LEU A 263 19.09 9.45 -14.09
C LEU A 263 20.22 10.20 -13.39
N THR A 264 20.99 10.99 -14.15
CA THR A 264 22.01 11.84 -13.53
C THR A 264 21.38 13.14 -13.04
N ASP A 265 21.93 13.75 -12.00
CA ASP A 265 21.41 15.00 -11.42
C ASP A 265 21.32 16.10 -12.51
N PHE A 266 22.34 16.19 -13.37
CA PHE A 266 22.32 17.05 -14.56
C PHE A 266 21.12 16.78 -15.50
N ASP A 267 20.82 15.52 -15.79
CA ASP A 267 19.78 15.14 -16.76
C ASP A 267 18.38 15.49 -16.23
N GLU A 268 18.16 15.26 -14.95
CA GLU A 268 16.92 15.61 -14.26
C GLU A 268 16.69 17.12 -14.25
N ILE A 269 17.71 17.92 -13.98
CA ILE A 269 17.59 19.37 -13.92
C ILE A 269 17.41 20.00 -15.30
N ASP A 270 18.23 19.61 -16.28
CA ASP A 270 18.35 20.32 -17.56
C ASP A 270 17.52 19.72 -18.70
N TYR A 271 17.15 18.43 -18.63
CA TYR A 271 16.38 17.78 -19.69
C TYR A 271 14.97 17.37 -19.26
N TYR A 272 14.82 16.70 -18.12
CA TYR A 272 13.56 16.09 -17.72
C TYR A 272 12.73 16.96 -16.76
N PHE A 273 13.38 17.91 -16.08
CA PHE A 273 12.81 18.81 -15.09
C PHE A 273 12.19 18.08 -13.88
N THR A 274 12.70 16.89 -13.56
CA THR A 274 12.38 16.11 -12.37
C THR A 274 13.19 16.58 -11.17
N ASN A 275 12.98 15.97 -10.00
CA ASN A 275 13.64 16.35 -8.76
C ASN A 275 14.79 15.39 -8.40
N PRO A 276 16.06 15.80 -8.52
CA PRO A 276 17.23 14.92 -8.34
C PRO A 276 17.51 14.45 -6.90
N LEU A 277 16.56 14.70 -5.99
CA LEU A 277 16.60 14.28 -4.61
C LEU A 277 15.51 13.25 -4.28
N LEU A 278 14.65 12.93 -5.25
CA LEU A 278 13.50 12.06 -5.11
C LEU A 278 13.46 11.11 -6.30
N PRO A 279 13.64 9.79 -6.09
CA PRO A 279 13.64 8.84 -7.20
C PRO A 279 12.33 8.75 -7.99
N ASP A 280 11.27 9.38 -7.47
CA ASP A 280 9.88 9.36 -7.91
C ASP A 280 9.35 10.77 -7.63
N THR A 281 9.31 11.61 -8.67
CA THR A 281 9.08 13.04 -8.54
C THR A 281 7.62 13.36 -8.22
N ASP A 282 6.68 12.62 -8.78
CA ASP A 282 5.25 12.87 -8.65
C ASP A 282 4.53 11.96 -7.62
N ALA A 283 5.27 10.99 -7.08
CA ALA A 283 4.91 10.08 -6.00
C ALA A 283 3.82 9.07 -6.37
N ASP A 284 3.82 8.60 -7.61
CA ASP A 284 2.86 7.63 -8.14
C ASP A 284 3.29 6.15 -7.92
N GLY A 285 4.55 5.94 -7.54
CA GLY A 285 5.14 4.63 -7.26
C GLY A 285 6.06 4.08 -8.36
N LEU A 286 6.29 4.81 -9.45
CA LEU A 286 7.34 4.55 -10.44
C LEU A 286 8.50 5.52 -10.22
N THR A 287 9.69 5.10 -10.62
CA THR A 287 10.84 6.00 -10.60
C THR A 287 10.88 6.82 -11.88
N ASP A 288 11.39 8.05 -11.84
CA ASP A 288 11.45 8.95 -13.01
C ASP A 288 12.18 8.27 -14.19
N TYR A 289 13.28 7.54 -13.92
CA TYR A 289 13.96 6.70 -14.90
C TYR A 289 13.05 5.65 -15.57
N ALA A 290 12.20 4.98 -14.79
CA ALA A 290 11.33 3.90 -15.25
C ALA A 290 10.21 4.45 -16.14
N GLU A 291 9.63 5.57 -15.74
CA GLU A 291 8.64 6.29 -16.53
C GLU A 291 9.20 6.70 -17.89
N LEU A 292 10.35 7.37 -17.92
CA LEU A 292 10.91 7.89 -19.16
C LEU A 292 11.39 6.80 -20.13
N LEU A 293 11.99 5.71 -19.62
CA LEU A 293 12.70 4.74 -20.45
C LEU A 293 12.02 3.37 -20.57
N GLN A 294 11.06 3.03 -19.69
CA GLN A 294 10.38 1.73 -19.70
C GLN A 294 8.91 1.87 -20.04
N HIS A 295 8.20 2.80 -19.40
CA HIS A 295 6.75 2.96 -19.52
C HIS A 295 6.33 4.07 -20.49
N PHE A 296 7.22 5.01 -20.77
CA PHE A 296 7.03 6.19 -21.61
C PHE A 296 5.92 7.14 -21.11
N THR A 297 5.75 7.22 -19.79
CA THR A 297 4.84 8.13 -19.08
C THR A 297 5.53 9.47 -18.74
N ASP A 298 4.77 10.44 -18.21
CA ASP A 298 5.30 11.76 -17.80
C ASP A 298 5.63 11.77 -16.30
N PRO A 299 6.91 11.82 -15.89
CA PRO A 299 7.34 11.73 -14.48
C PRO A 299 6.95 12.92 -13.60
N LEU A 300 6.18 13.86 -14.15
CA LEU A 300 5.64 15.02 -13.45
C LEU A 300 4.11 14.90 -13.24
N LEU A 301 3.48 13.83 -13.74
CA LEU A 301 2.05 13.61 -13.76
C LEU A 301 1.72 12.18 -13.30
N PRO A 302 1.15 12.01 -12.09
CA PRO A 302 0.92 10.68 -11.54
C PRO A 302 -0.04 9.78 -12.33
N ASP A 303 -0.72 10.31 -13.34
CA ASP A 303 -1.79 9.68 -14.12
C ASP A 303 -1.71 10.29 -15.53
N SER A 304 -1.03 9.58 -16.42
CA SER A 304 -0.62 10.08 -17.74
C SER A 304 -1.77 10.10 -18.75
N ASP A 305 -2.70 9.16 -18.68
CA ASP A 305 -3.85 9.08 -19.59
C ASP A 305 -5.18 9.59 -19.01
N THR A 306 -5.17 9.95 -17.73
CA THR A 306 -6.24 10.64 -16.99
C THR A 306 -7.50 9.80 -16.77
N ASP A 307 -7.36 8.49 -16.68
CA ASP A 307 -8.48 7.56 -16.46
C ASP A 307 -8.85 7.37 -14.96
N GLY A 308 -7.99 7.87 -14.06
CA GLY A 308 -8.18 7.83 -12.62
C GLY A 308 -7.39 6.74 -11.88
N LEU A 309 -6.58 5.94 -12.58
CA LEU A 309 -5.50 5.14 -12.01
C LEU A 309 -4.18 5.90 -12.13
N THR A 310 -3.24 5.66 -11.21
CA THR A 310 -1.90 6.22 -11.36
C THR A 310 -1.04 5.31 -12.22
N ASP A 311 -0.04 5.83 -12.93
CA ASP A 311 0.78 5.02 -13.83
C ASP A 311 1.46 3.86 -13.05
N GLY A 312 1.90 4.14 -11.83
CA GLY A 312 2.39 3.15 -10.89
C GLY A 312 1.36 2.15 -10.37
N GLU A 313 0.08 2.52 -10.23
CA GLU A 313 -0.99 1.57 -9.91
C GLU A 313 -1.23 0.62 -11.08
N GLU A 314 -1.23 1.15 -12.29
CA GLU A 314 -1.44 0.38 -13.50
C GLU A 314 -0.35 -0.64 -13.74
N VAL A 315 0.91 -0.20 -13.71
CA VAL A 315 2.07 -1.08 -13.92
C VAL A 315 2.19 -2.14 -12.83
N ASN A 316 1.97 -1.78 -11.56
CA ASN A 316 2.26 -2.67 -10.44
C ASN A 316 1.07 -3.55 -9.99
N THR A 317 -0.17 -3.13 -10.28
CA THR A 317 -1.37 -3.75 -9.71
C THR A 317 -2.31 -4.34 -10.77
N THR A 318 -2.76 -3.52 -11.73
CA THR A 318 -3.77 -3.96 -12.73
C THR A 318 -3.11 -4.59 -13.96
N ALA A 319 -1.84 -4.26 -14.22
CA ALA A 319 -1.10 -4.61 -15.42
C ALA A 319 -1.71 -4.05 -16.72
N THR A 320 -2.39 -2.91 -16.62
CA THR A 320 -2.90 -2.11 -17.75
C THR A 320 -1.80 -1.24 -18.34
N ASN A 321 -2.10 -0.54 -19.43
CA ASN A 321 -1.15 0.33 -20.10
C ASN A 321 -1.33 1.79 -19.65
N PRO A 322 -0.36 2.40 -18.93
CA PRO A 322 -0.51 3.73 -18.33
C PRO A 322 -0.51 4.91 -19.31
N ASN A 323 -0.70 4.64 -20.59
CA ASN A 323 -0.81 5.66 -21.64
C ASN A 323 -2.06 5.42 -22.50
N ASP A 324 -2.96 4.55 -22.06
CA ASP A 324 -4.14 4.12 -22.78
C ASP A 324 -5.27 3.86 -21.81
N SER A 325 -6.16 4.85 -21.68
CA SER A 325 -7.23 4.88 -20.69
C SER A 325 -8.21 3.71 -20.78
N ASP A 326 -8.18 2.92 -21.85
CA ASP A 326 -9.08 1.79 -22.14
C ASP A 326 -8.22 0.69 -22.80
N THR A 327 -7.55 -0.11 -21.96
CA THR A 327 -6.49 -1.05 -22.40
C THR A 327 -7.05 -2.18 -23.27
N ASP A 328 -8.27 -2.62 -23.00
CA ASP A 328 -8.88 -3.77 -23.68
C ASP A 328 -9.92 -3.40 -24.76
N MET A 329 -10.23 -2.10 -24.87
CA MET A 329 -11.01 -1.47 -25.94
C MET A 329 -12.49 -1.83 -25.90
N ASP A 330 -13.06 -1.95 -24.71
CA ASP A 330 -14.43 -2.38 -24.49
C ASP A 330 -15.43 -1.23 -24.27
N LEU A 331 -14.91 0.01 -24.25
CA LEU A 331 -15.57 1.30 -24.03
C LEU A 331 -15.66 1.79 -22.57
N LEU A 332 -15.20 1.02 -21.58
CA LEU A 332 -14.94 1.50 -20.23
C LEU A 332 -13.47 1.86 -20.07
N SER A 333 -13.19 2.84 -19.21
CA SER A 333 -11.80 3.14 -18.87
C SER A 333 -11.29 2.16 -17.83
N ASP A 334 -9.99 1.85 -17.81
CA ASP A 334 -9.41 0.91 -16.85
C ASP A 334 -9.72 1.35 -15.40
N GLY A 335 -9.65 2.67 -15.16
CA GLY A 335 -10.07 3.30 -13.91
C GLY A 335 -11.55 3.18 -13.58
N GLU A 336 -12.47 3.22 -14.55
CA GLU A 336 -13.90 2.98 -14.32
C GLU A 336 -14.16 1.52 -13.93
N GLU A 337 -13.52 0.59 -14.63
CA GLU A 337 -13.63 -0.84 -14.36
C GLU A 337 -13.13 -1.19 -12.96
N VAL A 338 -11.95 -0.71 -12.58
CA VAL A 338 -11.35 -1.01 -11.27
C VAL A 338 -12.11 -0.31 -10.12
N ASN A 339 -12.42 0.97 -10.27
CA ASN A 339 -12.94 1.78 -9.16
C ASN A 339 -14.47 1.78 -9.05
N THR A 340 -15.20 1.50 -10.13
CA THR A 340 -16.67 1.64 -10.18
C THR A 340 -17.37 0.31 -10.39
N TYR A 341 -16.97 -0.47 -11.40
CA TYR A 341 -17.70 -1.66 -11.83
C TYR A 341 -17.12 -2.96 -11.27
N ASN A 342 -15.88 -2.93 -10.80
CA ASN A 342 -15.12 -4.10 -10.36
C ASN A 342 -14.97 -5.19 -11.44
N SER A 343 -15.09 -4.80 -12.71
CA SER A 343 -14.75 -5.63 -13.88
C SER A 343 -13.24 -5.71 -14.08
N ASN A 344 -12.80 -6.52 -15.05
CA ASN A 344 -11.40 -6.78 -15.30
C ASN A 344 -10.89 -5.96 -16.51
N PRO A 345 -10.02 -4.96 -16.30
CA PRO A 345 -9.57 -4.04 -17.36
C PRO A 345 -8.61 -4.63 -18.41
N LEU A 346 -8.51 -5.95 -18.43
CA LEU A 346 -7.72 -6.71 -19.41
C LEU A 346 -8.61 -7.71 -20.17
N SER A 347 -9.92 -7.67 -19.95
CA SER A 347 -10.90 -8.60 -20.50
C SER A 347 -12.13 -7.81 -20.94
N PRO A 348 -12.34 -7.63 -22.25
CA PRO A 348 -13.45 -6.84 -22.76
C PRO A 348 -14.85 -7.39 -22.46
N ASP A 349 -14.93 -8.52 -21.76
CA ASP A 349 -16.11 -9.31 -21.43
C ASP A 349 -15.68 -10.13 -20.19
N THR A 350 -16.00 -9.62 -19.00
CA THR A 350 -15.48 -10.12 -17.72
C THR A 350 -16.14 -11.44 -17.32
N ASP A 351 -17.42 -11.61 -17.61
CA ASP A 351 -18.20 -12.77 -17.20
C ASP A 351 -18.45 -13.79 -18.33
N ALA A 352 -18.03 -13.46 -19.55
CA ALA A 352 -17.99 -14.30 -20.73
C ALA A 352 -19.37 -14.70 -21.27
N ASP A 353 -20.33 -13.78 -21.20
CA ASP A 353 -21.70 -13.97 -21.68
C ASP A 353 -21.89 -13.58 -23.16
N GLY A 354 -20.90 -12.87 -23.73
CA GLY A 354 -20.90 -12.43 -25.13
C GLY A 354 -21.27 -10.95 -25.34
N LEU A 355 -21.52 -10.20 -24.29
CA LEU A 355 -21.55 -8.74 -24.26
C LEU A 355 -20.22 -8.21 -23.74
N THR A 356 -19.86 -6.99 -24.14
CA THR A 356 -18.69 -6.33 -23.54
C THR A 356 -19.10 -5.55 -22.31
N ASP A 357 -18.23 -5.43 -21.30
CA ASP A 357 -18.58 -4.78 -20.03
C ASP A 357 -19.06 -3.33 -20.27
N GLY A 358 -18.41 -2.62 -21.20
CA GLY A 358 -18.86 -1.30 -21.63
C GLY A 358 -20.21 -1.27 -22.37
N ASN A 359 -20.59 -2.32 -23.12
CA ASN A 359 -21.92 -2.41 -23.73
C ASN A 359 -22.99 -2.70 -22.69
N GLU A 360 -22.71 -3.58 -21.74
CA GLU A 360 -23.60 -3.88 -20.63
C GLU A 360 -23.91 -2.63 -19.82
N VAL A 361 -22.88 -1.89 -19.40
CA VAL A 361 -23.05 -0.68 -18.60
C VAL A 361 -23.71 0.45 -19.39
N GLN A 362 -23.24 0.74 -20.60
CA GLN A 362 -23.63 1.97 -21.30
C GLN A 362 -24.88 1.82 -22.17
N LEU A 363 -25.16 0.63 -22.67
CA LEU A 363 -26.25 0.40 -23.63
C LEU A 363 -27.40 -0.41 -23.05
N PHE A 364 -27.09 -1.51 -22.35
CA PHE A 364 -28.11 -2.48 -21.92
C PHE A 364 -28.52 -2.34 -20.45
N SER A 365 -27.69 -1.68 -19.63
CA SER A 365 -27.84 -1.57 -18.18
C SER A 365 -27.86 -2.91 -17.43
N THR A 366 -27.21 -3.93 -18.01
CA THR A 366 -26.93 -5.23 -17.39
C THR A 366 -25.68 -5.17 -16.51
N ASN A 367 -25.33 -6.27 -15.83
CA ASN A 367 -24.25 -6.30 -14.86
C ASN A 367 -23.03 -7.08 -15.39
N PRO A 368 -21.87 -6.43 -15.62
CA PRO A 368 -20.69 -7.04 -16.24
C PRO A 368 -19.96 -8.11 -15.42
N LEU A 369 -20.53 -8.50 -14.29
CA LEU A 369 -20.00 -9.54 -13.41
C LEU A 369 -20.92 -10.76 -13.33
N LEU A 370 -22.10 -10.70 -13.96
CA LEU A 370 -23.14 -11.71 -13.89
C LEU A 370 -23.61 -12.01 -15.31
N PRO A 371 -23.31 -13.22 -15.84
CA PRO A 371 -23.74 -13.57 -17.19
C PRO A 371 -25.26 -13.54 -17.39
N ASP A 372 -26.02 -13.58 -16.30
CA ASP A 372 -27.48 -13.66 -16.27
C ASP A 372 -27.93 -12.65 -15.20
N THR A 373 -28.33 -11.46 -15.63
CA THR A 373 -28.58 -10.31 -14.75
C THR A 373 -29.89 -10.46 -13.97
N ASP A 374 -30.93 -11.01 -14.58
CA ASP A 374 -32.25 -11.16 -13.97
C ASP A 374 -32.52 -12.56 -13.38
N ALA A 375 -31.58 -13.48 -13.56
CA ALA A 375 -31.51 -14.81 -12.98
C ALA A 375 -32.61 -15.78 -13.46
N ASP A 376 -32.98 -15.67 -14.74
CA ASP A 376 -34.03 -16.48 -15.35
C ASP A 376 -33.50 -17.79 -15.98
N GLY A 377 -32.19 -17.88 -16.20
CA GLY A 377 -31.49 -19.04 -16.77
C GLY A 377 -30.96 -18.83 -18.19
N LEU A 378 -31.23 -17.70 -18.83
CA LEU A 378 -30.55 -17.24 -20.05
C LEU A 378 -29.42 -16.27 -19.67
N ASN A 379 -28.43 -16.17 -20.54
CA ASN A 379 -27.41 -15.14 -20.35
C ASN A 379 -27.75 -13.89 -21.16
N ASP A 380 -27.36 -12.71 -20.67
CA ASP A 380 -27.80 -11.43 -21.23
C ASP A 380 -27.41 -11.31 -22.72
N GLY A 381 -26.24 -11.83 -23.08
CA GLY A 381 -25.79 -11.97 -24.46
C GLY A 381 -26.69 -12.83 -25.35
N ASP A 382 -27.13 -14.00 -24.91
CA ASP A 382 -28.02 -14.90 -25.66
C ASP A 382 -29.43 -14.28 -25.80
N GLU A 383 -29.93 -13.63 -24.77
CA GLU A 383 -31.21 -12.92 -24.80
C GLU A 383 -31.23 -11.88 -25.92
N LEU A 384 -30.21 -11.03 -26.01
CA LEU A 384 -30.13 -9.98 -27.01
C LEU A 384 -29.78 -10.49 -28.42
N ASN A 385 -28.93 -11.54 -28.53
CA ASN A 385 -28.39 -11.96 -29.82
C ASN A 385 -29.14 -13.14 -30.47
N LEU A 386 -29.87 -13.94 -29.68
CA LEU A 386 -30.52 -15.16 -30.14
C LEU A 386 -32.03 -15.17 -29.92
N TYR A 387 -32.50 -14.69 -28.77
CA TYR A 387 -33.91 -14.84 -28.36
C TYR A 387 -34.74 -13.56 -28.50
N ASP A 388 -34.10 -12.39 -28.64
CA ASP A 388 -34.73 -11.06 -28.67
C ASP A 388 -35.55 -10.76 -27.39
N THR A 389 -35.21 -11.39 -26.26
CA THR A 389 -35.81 -11.18 -24.94
C THR A 389 -35.13 -10.02 -24.19
N ASN A 390 -35.63 -9.67 -23.00
CA ASN A 390 -35.15 -8.54 -22.23
C ASN A 390 -34.31 -8.97 -21.00
N PRO A 391 -32.98 -8.73 -20.99
CA PRO A 391 -32.07 -9.24 -19.94
C PRO A 391 -32.20 -8.59 -18.56
N LEU A 392 -33.24 -7.78 -18.36
CA LEU A 392 -33.57 -7.14 -17.10
C LEU A 392 -34.97 -7.55 -16.61
N ASN A 393 -35.61 -8.50 -17.30
CA ASN A 393 -36.96 -8.93 -17.04
C ASN A 393 -37.09 -10.43 -17.29
N PRO A 394 -37.16 -11.24 -16.21
CA PRO A 394 -37.08 -12.70 -16.29
C PRO A 394 -38.39 -13.34 -16.78
N ASP A 395 -39.24 -12.62 -17.50
CA ASP A 395 -40.57 -13.01 -17.98
C ASP A 395 -41.03 -11.93 -18.96
N THR A 396 -40.54 -12.01 -20.21
CA THR A 396 -40.60 -10.94 -21.21
C THR A 396 -42.02 -10.63 -21.67
N ASP A 397 -42.88 -11.63 -21.80
CA ASP A 397 -44.27 -11.47 -22.23
C ASP A 397 -45.30 -11.43 -21.09
N ALA A 398 -44.86 -11.65 -19.85
CA ALA A 398 -45.60 -11.53 -18.61
C ALA A 398 -46.70 -12.59 -18.42
N ASP A 399 -46.45 -13.82 -18.84
CA ASP A 399 -47.36 -14.96 -18.77
C ASP A 399 -47.16 -15.85 -17.52
N THR A 400 -46.15 -15.52 -16.70
CA THR A 400 -45.69 -16.20 -15.47
C THR A 400 -44.72 -17.36 -15.63
N LEU A 401 -44.39 -17.75 -16.86
CA LEU A 401 -43.25 -18.57 -17.20
C LEU A 401 -42.05 -17.64 -17.44
N ASN A 402 -40.82 -18.10 -17.16
CA ASN A 402 -39.65 -17.27 -17.43
C ASN A 402 -39.00 -17.68 -18.76
N ASP A 403 -38.37 -16.73 -19.43
CA ASP A 403 -37.82 -16.91 -20.77
C ASP A 403 -36.88 -18.12 -20.82
N GLY A 404 -36.02 -18.29 -19.81
CA GLY A 404 -35.15 -19.45 -19.67
C GLY A 404 -35.86 -20.81 -19.61
N LEU A 405 -37.02 -20.92 -18.93
CA LEU A 405 -37.81 -22.14 -18.94
C LEU A 405 -38.56 -22.32 -20.26
N GLU A 406 -39.05 -21.23 -20.86
CA GLU A 406 -39.75 -21.28 -22.14
C GLU A 406 -38.86 -21.86 -23.24
N ILE A 407 -37.64 -21.32 -23.35
CA ILE A 407 -36.63 -21.85 -24.29
C ILE A 407 -36.30 -23.33 -24.00
N ALA A 408 -36.28 -23.74 -22.73
CA ALA A 408 -36.03 -25.13 -22.36
C ALA A 408 -37.20 -26.07 -22.70
N LEU A 409 -38.44 -25.56 -22.66
CA LEU A 409 -39.67 -26.28 -22.96
C LEU A 409 -40.02 -26.24 -24.46
N GLY A 410 -39.47 -25.27 -25.19
CA GLY A 410 -39.74 -25.05 -26.61
C GLY A 410 -40.90 -24.10 -26.89
N THR A 411 -41.45 -23.45 -25.86
CA THR A 411 -42.41 -22.35 -25.99
C THR A 411 -41.68 -21.05 -26.38
N ASN A 412 -42.43 -19.99 -26.66
CA ASN A 412 -41.91 -18.75 -27.21
C ASN A 412 -42.00 -17.59 -26.22
N ALA A 413 -40.86 -17.21 -25.63
CA ALA A 413 -40.70 -16.11 -24.66
C ALA A 413 -41.13 -14.69 -25.07
N LEU A 414 -41.68 -14.54 -26.27
CA LEU A 414 -42.26 -13.29 -26.77
C LEU A 414 -43.78 -13.41 -26.98
N SER A 415 -44.38 -14.53 -26.61
CA SER A 415 -45.77 -14.90 -26.84
C SER A 415 -46.31 -15.65 -25.63
N ALA A 416 -47.10 -14.94 -24.83
CA ALA A 416 -47.72 -15.45 -23.60
C ALA A 416 -48.69 -16.63 -23.79
N ASP A 417 -48.80 -17.16 -25.00
CA ASP A 417 -49.69 -18.21 -25.48
C ASP A 417 -49.08 -18.65 -26.82
N THR A 418 -48.34 -19.76 -26.82
CA THR A 418 -47.50 -20.21 -27.94
C THR A 418 -48.31 -20.90 -29.04
N ASP A 419 -49.36 -21.64 -28.69
CA ASP A 419 -50.20 -22.39 -29.64
C ASP A 419 -51.51 -21.68 -30.02
N GLU A 420 -51.76 -20.51 -29.44
CA GLU A 420 -52.87 -19.59 -29.69
C GLU A 420 -54.25 -20.12 -29.26
N ASP A 421 -54.29 -20.94 -28.20
CA ASP A 421 -55.49 -21.61 -27.72
C ASP A 421 -56.29 -20.83 -26.63
N HIS A 422 -55.78 -19.66 -26.22
CA HIS A 422 -56.29 -18.76 -25.17
C HIS A 422 -55.97 -19.18 -23.73
N VAL A 423 -55.14 -20.19 -23.54
CA VAL A 423 -54.50 -20.51 -22.26
C VAL A 423 -53.05 -20.04 -22.32
N PRO A 424 -52.58 -19.28 -21.32
CA PRO A 424 -51.17 -18.87 -21.30
C PRO A 424 -50.23 -20.04 -20.97
N ASP A 425 -49.05 -20.11 -21.59
CA ASP A 425 -48.07 -21.18 -21.38
C ASP A 425 -47.73 -21.35 -19.89
N GLY A 426 -47.59 -20.25 -19.15
CA GLY A 426 -47.35 -20.26 -17.70
C GLY A 426 -48.48 -20.89 -16.86
N ALA A 427 -49.71 -20.93 -17.36
CA ALA A 427 -50.84 -21.62 -16.73
C ALA A 427 -50.78 -23.14 -16.95
N GLU A 428 -50.32 -23.58 -18.12
CA GLU A 428 -50.18 -24.99 -18.53
C GLU A 428 -48.88 -25.63 -18.04
N VAL A 429 -47.91 -24.81 -17.67
CA VAL A 429 -46.64 -25.24 -17.07
C VAL A 429 -46.54 -24.77 -15.60
N PRO A 430 -47.46 -25.19 -14.71
CA PRO A 430 -47.50 -24.69 -13.34
C PRO A 430 -46.22 -25.09 -12.59
N ALA A 431 -45.53 -24.07 -12.06
CA ALA A 431 -44.24 -24.21 -11.37
C ALA A 431 -43.12 -24.82 -12.23
N GLY A 432 -43.16 -24.62 -13.56
CA GLY A 432 -42.11 -25.05 -14.49
C GLY A 432 -42.10 -26.56 -14.75
N VAL A 433 -43.21 -27.25 -14.48
CA VAL A 433 -43.39 -28.66 -14.79
C VAL A 433 -44.26 -28.78 -16.02
N ALA A 434 -43.66 -29.25 -17.13
CA ALA A 434 -44.40 -29.53 -18.35
C ALA A 434 -45.50 -30.59 -18.08
N LEU A 435 -46.72 -30.26 -18.48
CA LEU A 435 -47.85 -31.17 -18.55
C LEU A 435 -47.98 -31.73 -19.98
N ASP A 436 -48.56 -32.92 -20.09
CA ASP A 436 -48.79 -33.68 -21.33
C ASP A 436 -49.99 -34.56 -21.00
N THR A 437 -51.17 -33.92 -21.01
CA THR A 437 -52.41 -34.41 -20.40
C THR A 437 -52.90 -35.69 -21.09
N ASP A 438 -52.80 -35.74 -22.41
CA ASP A 438 -53.24 -36.88 -23.22
C ASP A 438 -52.15 -37.95 -23.48
N SER A 439 -50.88 -37.62 -23.19
CA SER A 439 -49.68 -38.43 -23.39
C SER A 439 -49.31 -38.71 -24.86
N ASP A 440 -49.58 -37.79 -25.78
CA ASP A 440 -49.17 -37.91 -27.18
C ASP A 440 -47.70 -37.52 -27.43
N GLY A 441 -47.10 -36.81 -26.47
CA GLY A 441 -45.70 -36.38 -26.47
C GLY A 441 -45.48 -34.92 -26.87
N THR A 442 -46.53 -34.17 -27.14
CA THR A 442 -46.61 -32.71 -27.10
C THR A 442 -46.95 -32.29 -25.67
N ILE A 443 -46.48 -31.14 -25.22
CA ILE A 443 -46.85 -30.63 -23.89
C ILE A 443 -48.05 -29.72 -24.06
N ASP A 444 -48.87 -29.58 -23.03
CA ASP A 444 -50.11 -28.80 -23.07
C ASP A 444 -49.89 -27.39 -23.68
N ALA A 445 -48.88 -26.64 -23.20
CA ALA A 445 -48.47 -25.33 -23.76
C ALA A 445 -47.97 -25.29 -25.23
N LEU A 446 -48.00 -26.41 -25.95
CA LEU A 446 -47.67 -26.53 -27.37
C LEU A 446 -48.75 -27.31 -28.14
N ASP A 447 -49.88 -27.63 -27.50
CA ASP A 447 -50.95 -28.47 -28.02
C ASP A 447 -52.33 -27.81 -27.90
N ALA A 448 -52.85 -27.29 -29.02
CA ALA A 448 -54.15 -26.62 -29.03
C ALA A 448 -55.39 -27.53 -28.75
N ASP A 449 -55.19 -28.81 -28.43
CA ASP A 449 -56.18 -29.85 -28.10
C ASP A 449 -55.58 -30.74 -26.98
N ASP A 450 -55.41 -30.15 -25.79
CA ASP A 450 -54.64 -30.65 -24.64
C ASP A 450 -54.98 -32.08 -24.20
N ASP A 451 -56.24 -32.48 -24.31
CA ASP A 451 -56.73 -33.79 -23.88
C ASP A 451 -57.02 -34.74 -25.06
N ASN A 452 -56.86 -34.23 -26.29
CA ASN A 452 -57.05 -34.90 -27.58
C ASN A 452 -58.44 -35.51 -27.76
N ASP A 453 -59.47 -34.81 -27.29
CA ASP A 453 -60.87 -35.23 -27.41
C ASP A 453 -61.55 -34.76 -28.72
N SER A 454 -60.82 -34.00 -29.56
CA SER A 454 -61.25 -33.39 -30.83
C SER A 454 -62.02 -32.07 -30.72
N ILE A 455 -62.15 -31.50 -29.53
CA ILE A 455 -62.46 -30.10 -29.31
C ILE A 455 -61.15 -29.37 -29.01
N LEU A 456 -60.87 -28.30 -29.76
CA LEU A 456 -59.71 -27.46 -29.43
C LEU A 456 -60.01 -26.69 -28.13
N THR A 457 -59.02 -26.55 -27.25
CA THR A 457 -59.09 -25.79 -25.97
C THR A 457 -59.79 -24.44 -26.13
N VAL A 458 -59.48 -23.69 -27.19
CA VAL A 458 -60.10 -22.39 -27.49
C VAL A 458 -61.63 -22.44 -27.65
N ASN A 459 -62.20 -23.59 -28.02
CA ASN A 459 -63.64 -23.80 -28.19
C ASN A 459 -64.33 -24.31 -26.92
N GLU A 460 -63.57 -24.55 -25.85
CA GLU A 460 -64.06 -25.02 -24.54
C GLU A 460 -64.33 -23.88 -23.57
N ASP A 461 -64.12 -22.63 -24.01
CA ASP A 461 -64.68 -21.42 -23.38
C ASP A 461 -66.20 -21.35 -23.61
N HIS A 462 -66.94 -22.23 -22.93
CA HIS A 462 -68.39 -22.34 -22.99
C HIS A 462 -69.06 -21.00 -22.65
N ASN A 463 -68.53 -20.30 -21.65
CA ASN A 463 -69.13 -19.07 -21.17
C ASN A 463 -68.72 -17.81 -22.00
N ASN A 464 -67.80 -17.97 -22.96
CA ASN A 464 -67.28 -16.96 -23.88
C ASN A 464 -66.64 -15.75 -23.17
N ASN A 465 -65.95 -15.98 -22.05
CA ASN A 465 -65.22 -14.93 -21.31
C ASN A 465 -63.75 -14.80 -21.72
N GLY A 466 -63.26 -15.70 -22.58
CA GLY A 466 -61.87 -15.81 -23.03
C GLY A 466 -60.94 -16.50 -22.02
N LEU A 467 -61.46 -17.37 -21.16
CA LEU A 467 -60.71 -18.11 -20.13
C LEU A 467 -61.19 -19.58 -20.09
N PRO A 468 -60.79 -20.43 -21.05
CA PRO A 468 -61.04 -21.88 -20.96
C PRO A 468 -60.73 -22.50 -19.59
N PRO A 469 -59.67 -22.07 -18.85
CA PRO A 469 -59.35 -22.67 -17.55
C PRO A 469 -60.35 -22.44 -16.42
N ASP A 470 -61.40 -21.62 -16.61
CA ASP A 470 -62.44 -21.39 -15.62
C ASP A 470 -63.76 -22.15 -15.85
N ASP A 471 -63.88 -22.83 -16.99
CA ASP A 471 -65.00 -23.70 -17.32
C ASP A 471 -64.73 -25.16 -16.87
N ASN A 472 -65.75 -25.75 -16.26
CA ASN A 472 -65.73 -27.07 -15.61
C ASN A 472 -67.17 -27.55 -15.42
N THR A 473 -67.60 -28.45 -16.29
CA THR A 473 -69.01 -28.82 -16.49
C THR A 473 -69.50 -29.81 -15.44
N ASP A 474 -68.73 -30.86 -15.12
CA ASP A 474 -69.11 -31.89 -14.14
C ASP A 474 -68.74 -31.55 -12.68
N GLY A 475 -67.91 -30.52 -12.47
CA GLY A 475 -67.45 -30.03 -11.18
C GLY A 475 -66.32 -30.85 -10.55
N ASP A 476 -65.60 -31.66 -11.33
CA ASP A 476 -64.47 -32.45 -10.88
C ASP A 476 -63.15 -31.62 -10.81
N PRO A 477 -62.01 -32.19 -10.40
CA PRO A 477 -60.77 -31.43 -10.27
C PRO A 477 -60.12 -30.93 -11.57
N LEU A 478 -60.55 -31.40 -12.75
CA LEU A 478 -60.04 -30.95 -14.05
C LEU A 478 -61.02 -29.95 -14.68
N PRO A 479 -60.54 -28.86 -15.28
CA PRO A 479 -61.31 -28.06 -16.23
C PRO A 479 -61.61 -28.84 -17.50
N ASP A 480 -62.60 -28.38 -18.27
CA ASP A 480 -63.10 -29.06 -19.47
C ASP A 480 -61.96 -29.33 -20.48
N TYR A 481 -61.12 -28.33 -20.80
CA TYR A 481 -59.98 -28.51 -21.73
C TYR A 481 -58.89 -29.53 -21.33
N LEU A 482 -58.92 -30.04 -20.10
CA LEU A 482 -58.02 -31.12 -19.64
C LEU A 482 -58.78 -32.43 -19.39
N ASP A 483 -60.05 -32.51 -19.78
CA ASP A 483 -61.03 -33.52 -19.40
C ASP A 483 -61.81 -34.13 -20.58
N ASN A 484 -61.33 -35.30 -20.99
CA ASN A 484 -61.92 -36.07 -22.09
C ASN A 484 -63.35 -36.64 -21.89
N ASP A 485 -64.03 -36.28 -20.80
CA ASP A 485 -65.37 -36.68 -20.35
C ASP A 485 -65.98 -35.49 -19.57
N ASP A 486 -66.04 -34.32 -20.22
CA ASP A 486 -66.41 -32.99 -19.69
C ASP A 486 -67.65 -32.97 -18.77
N ASP A 487 -68.66 -33.73 -19.14
CA ASP A 487 -69.93 -33.80 -18.42
C ASP A 487 -69.97 -34.92 -17.36
N GLY A 488 -68.97 -35.80 -17.35
CA GLY A 488 -68.81 -36.91 -16.42
C GLY A 488 -69.88 -38.00 -16.57
N ASP A 489 -70.53 -38.12 -17.73
CA ASP A 489 -71.52 -39.17 -18.03
C ASP A 489 -70.85 -40.54 -18.31
N GLY A 490 -69.56 -40.52 -18.64
CA GLY A 490 -68.70 -41.67 -18.88
C GLY A 490 -68.70 -42.21 -20.31
N ILE A 491 -69.23 -41.44 -21.26
CA ILE A 491 -68.90 -41.44 -22.68
C ILE A 491 -67.76 -40.42 -22.86
N LEU A 492 -66.79 -40.71 -23.72
CA LEU A 492 -65.71 -39.73 -23.95
C LEU A 492 -66.25 -38.68 -24.91
N THR A 493 -65.86 -37.42 -24.78
CA THR A 493 -66.27 -36.33 -25.69
C THR A 493 -66.08 -36.73 -27.16
N ILE A 494 -64.94 -37.35 -27.50
CA ILE A 494 -64.66 -37.84 -28.86
C ILE A 494 -65.65 -38.91 -29.39
N ASP A 495 -66.31 -39.66 -28.51
CA ASP A 495 -67.30 -40.68 -28.83
C ASP A 495 -68.74 -40.09 -28.99
N GLU A 496 -68.92 -38.78 -28.82
CA GLU A 496 -70.22 -38.07 -28.81
C GLU A 496 -70.59 -37.37 -30.12
N ASP A 497 -69.89 -37.72 -31.21
CA ASP A 497 -70.24 -37.33 -32.58
C ASP A 497 -71.50 -38.09 -33.04
N ALA A 498 -72.66 -37.61 -32.59
CA ALA A 498 -73.98 -38.18 -32.82
C ALA A 498 -74.29 -38.32 -34.32
N ASN A 499 -73.81 -37.39 -35.14
CA ASN A 499 -74.11 -37.35 -36.57
C ASN A 499 -72.98 -37.91 -37.47
N GLN A 500 -71.80 -38.19 -36.91
CA GLN A 500 -70.61 -38.74 -37.54
C GLN A 500 -69.99 -37.81 -38.60
N ASN A 501 -70.05 -36.48 -38.38
CA ASN A 501 -69.44 -35.47 -39.23
C ASN A 501 -68.04 -35.04 -38.76
N GLY A 502 -67.63 -35.44 -37.57
CA GLY A 502 -66.38 -35.03 -36.91
C GLY A 502 -66.41 -33.61 -36.35
N ILE A 503 -67.58 -33.07 -36.01
CA ILE A 503 -67.76 -31.74 -35.40
C ILE A 503 -68.63 -31.93 -34.15
N LEU A 504 -68.02 -32.04 -32.99
CA LEU A 504 -68.75 -32.31 -31.74
C LEU A 504 -69.56 -31.09 -31.26
N ILE A 505 -69.03 -29.87 -31.49
CA ILE A 505 -69.67 -28.61 -31.08
C ILE A 505 -71.05 -28.33 -31.71
N ASP A 506 -71.46 -29.07 -32.76
CA ASP A 506 -72.75 -28.87 -33.43
C ASP A 506 -73.79 -29.96 -33.12
N ASP A 507 -73.39 -30.99 -32.39
CA ASP A 507 -74.26 -32.07 -31.97
C ASP A 507 -74.99 -31.69 -30.67
N ASP A 508 -76.31 -31.59 -30.79
CA ASP A 508 -77.27 -31.33 -29.72
C ASP A 508 -78.48 -32.24 -30.00
N THR A 509 -78.40 -33.46 -29.45
CA THR A 509 -79.34 -34.56 -29.72
C THR A 509 -80.76 -34.18 -29.32
N ASP A 510 -80.93 -33.25 -28.40
CA ASP A 510 -82.22 -32.95 -27.78
C ASP A 510 -82.80 -31.55 -28.01
N ASN A 511 -81.97 -30.69 -28.60
CA ASN A 511 -82.24 -29.34 -29.03
C ASN A 511 -82.53 -28.39 -27.85
N ASP A 512 -81.89 -28.59 -26.70
CA ASP A 512 -81.99 -27.69 -25.56
C ASP A 512 -80.98 -26.52 -25.60
N GLY A 513 -79.97 -26.62 -26.47
CA GLY A 513 -78.96 -25.61 -26.72
C GLY A 513 -77.61 -25.88 -26.04
N THR A 514 -77.48 -26.98 -25.31
CA THR A 514 -76.21 -27.50 -24.77
C THR A 514 -75.70 -28.57 -25.74
N PRO A 515 -74.44 -28.49 -26.22
CA PRO A 515 -73.85 -29.58 -26.99
C PRO A 515 -73.82 -30.89 -26.19
N ASP A 516 -73.90 -32.02 -26.89
CA ASP A 516 -73.97 -33.35 -26.28
C ASP A 516 -72.80 -33.59 -25.30
N TYR A 517 -71.58 -33.14 -25.65
CA TYR A 517 -70.38 -33.30 -24.81
C TYR A 517 -70.35 -32.49 -23.51
N LEU A 518 -71.24 -31.49 -23.36
CA LEU A 518 -71.40 -30.72 -22.12
C LEU A 518 -72.73 -31.05 -21.41
N ASP A 519 -73.47 -32.06 -21.87
CA ASP A 519 -74.80 -32.41 -21.38
C ASP A 519 -74.83 -33.80 -20.72
N PRO A 520 -74.67 -33.85 -19.37
CA PRO A 520 -74.58 -35.11 -18.62
C PRO A 520 -75.86 -35.95 -18.66
N ASP A 521 -76.97 -35.43 -19.23
CA ASP A 521 -78.24 -36.11 -19.26
C ASP A 521 -79.25 -35.64 -20.35
N THR A 522 -79.41 -36.47 -21.39
CA THR A 522 -80.72 -37.01 -21.81
C THR A 522 -81.77 -36.11 -22.51
N ASN A 523 -82.22 -36.58 -23.67
CA ASN A 523 -83.22 -35.88 -24.47
C ASN A 523 -84.42 -35.25 -23.74
N SER A 524 -84.83 -34.05 -24.19
CA SER A 524 -85.99 -33.13 -24.04
C SER A 524 -87.24 -33.52 -23.21
N ASN A 525 -87.30 -34.74 -22.70
CA ASN A 525 -88.29 -35.28 -21.77
C ASN A 525 -87.68 -35.86 -20.47
N ASN A 526 -86.41 -35.57 -20.15
CA ASN A 526 -85.78 -35.95 -18.88
C ASN A 526 -85.78 -37.48 -18.66
N THR A 527 -85.49 -38.23 -19.74
CA THR A 527 -85.35 -39.69 -19.71
C THR A 527 -83.99 -40.12 -20.28
N PRO A 528 -83.17 -40.89 -19.51
CA PRO A 528 -81.95 -41.55 -19.96
C PRO A 528 -81.97 -41.91 -21.43
N MET A 529 -81.02 -41.40 -22.22
CA MET A 529 -80.76 -41.97 -23.54
C MET A 529 -80.71 -43.49 -23.37
N PRO A 530 -81.39 -44.28 -24.22
CA PRO A 530 -81.44 -45.72 -24.07
C PRO A 530 -80.15 -46.33 -24.65
N HIS A 531 -78.99 -45.85 -24.21
CA HIS A 531 -77.83 -46.72 -24.12
C HIS A 531 -77.96 -47.41 -22.76
N ASN A 532 -77.82 -48.73 -22.72
CA ASN A 532 -77.74 -49.45 -21.44
C ASN A 532 -76.39 -49.13 -20.76
N TRP A 533 -76.07 -47.86 -20.59
CA TRP A 533 -74.84 -47.40 -19.98
C TRP A 533 -75.03 -47.38 -18.46
N PRO A 534 -74.03 -47.85 -17.71
CA PRO A 534 -74.24 -48.19 -16.32
C PRO A 534 -73.96 -47.07 -15.31
N ALA A 535 -74.57 -47.23 -14.12
CA ALA A 535 -74.40 -46.36 -12.97
C ALA A 535 -72.93 -46.01 -12.62
N THR A 536 -72.73 -44.77 -12.18
CA THR A 536 -71.48 -44.23 -11.65
C THR A 536 -70.90 -45.16 -10.58
N LEU A 537 -69.64 -45.55 -10.76
CA LEU A 537 -68.94 -46.46 -9.87
C LEU A 537 -68.42 -45.74 -8.64
N GLY A 538 -68.68 -46.31 -7.46
CA GLY A 538 -68.02 -45.88 -6.25
C GLY A 538 -66.54 -46.25 -6.30
N ILE A 539 -65.66 -45.25 -6.39
CA ILE A 539 -64.22 -45.44 -6.37
C ILE A 539 -63.57 -44.70 -5.20
N PHE A 540 -62.49 -45.24 -4.65
CA PHE A 540 -61.72 -44.56 -3.61
C PHE A 540 -60.30 -45.13 -3.45
N PRO A 541 -59.33 -44.35 -2.95
CA PRO A 541 -59.35 -42.89 -2.93
C PRO A 541 -59.32 -42.35 -4.36
N ASN A 542 -59.92 -41.19 -4.61
CA ASN A 542 -59.74 -40.41 -5.83
C ASN A 542 -59.39 -38.98 -5.40
N PRO A 543 -58.18 -38.45 -5.66
CA PRO A 543 -57.08 -39.06 -6.43
C PRO A 543 -56.41 -40.27 -5.76
N ALA A 544 -55.88 -41.19 -6.57
CA ALA A 544 -55.26 -42.45 -6.15
C ALA A 544 -53.75 -42.48 -6.48
N ALA A 545 -52.91 -42.93 -5.56
CA ALA A 545 -51.46 -43.02 -5.80
C ALA A 545 -50.96 -44.43 -6.16
N ASN A 546 -51.45 -45.44 -5.43
CA ASN A 546 -50.86 -46.79 -5.47
C ASN A 546 -51.89 -47.89 -5.73
N ILE A 547 -53.04 -47.78 -5.08
CA ILE A 547 -54.15 -48.73 -5.18
C ILE A 547 -55.43 -47.92 -5.30
N LEU A 548 -56.26 -48.30 -6.26
CA LEU A 548 -57.62 -47.80 -6.44
C LEU A 548 -58.60 -48.92 -6.10
N TYR A 549 -59.59 -48.61 -5.27
CA TYR A 549 -60.66 -49.54 -4.93
C TYR A 549 -61.90 -49.18 -5.74
N VAL A 550 -62.36 -50.10 -6.59
CA VAL A 550 -63.60 -49.97 -7.35
C VAL A 550 -64.68 -50.80 -6.65
N GLN A 551 -65.74 -50.16 -6.20
CA GLN A 551 -66.85 -50.83 -5.54
C GLN A 551 -67.71 -51.59 -6.56
N LEU A 552 -67.84 -52.90 -6.38
CA LEU A 552 -68.52 -53.76 -7.33
C LEU A 552 -70.02 -53.86 -7.02
N PRO A 553 -70.92 -53.51 -7.96
CA PRO A 553 -72.36 -53.64 -7.76
C PRO A 553 -72.75 -55.08 -7.41
N VAL A 554 -73.64 -55.23 -6.42
CA VAL A 554 -74.12 -56.56 -5.96
C VAL A 554 -74.71 -57.39 -7.12
N ALA A 555 -75.30 -56.72 -8.11
CA ALA A 555 -75.93 -57.35 -9.27
C ALA A 555 -74.96 -58.13 -10.17
N ILE A 556 -73.67 -57.81 -10.17
CA ILE A 556 -72.69 -58.39 -11.11
C ILE A 556 -71.68 -59.34 -10.48
N GLN A 557 -71.69 -59.46 -9.15
CA GLN A 557 -70.74 -60.29 -8.41
C GLN A 557 -70.81 -61.78 -8.76
N SER A 558 -71.87 -62.24 -9.42
CA SER A 558 -72.02 -63.63 -9.87
C SER A 558 -71.29 -63.96 -11.18
N TYR A 559 -70.71 -62.96 -11.85
CA TYR A 559 -69.97 -63.11 -13.09
C TYR A 559 -68.48 -62.85 -12.87
N PRO A 560 -67.59 -63.33 -13.76
CA PRO A 560 -66.24 -62.78 -13.86
C PRO A 560 -66.35 -61.32 -14.31
N ILE A 561 -65.68 -60.45 -13.56
CA ILE A 561 -65.72 -59.01 -13.77
C ILE A 561 -64.40 -58.59 -14.42
N THR A 562 -64.44 -57.78 -15.45
CA THR A 562 -63.25 -57.17 -16.05
C THR A 562 -63.32 -55.68 -15.79
N VAL A 563 -62.35 -55.15 -15.06
CA VAL A 563 -62.14 -53.71 -14.98
C VAL A 563 -61.16 -53.34 -16.08
N GLU A 564 -61.59 -52.50 -16.99
CA GLU A 564 -60.77 -51.90 -18.03
C GLU A 564 -60.38 -50.49 -17.62
N LEU A 565 -59.14 -50.12 -17.88
CA LEU A 565 -58.58 -48.80 -17.63
C LEU A 565 -58.21 -48.21 -18.99
N GLN A 566 -58.70 -47.01 -19.26
CA GLN A 566 -58.28 -46.18 -20.38
C GLN A 566 -57.61 -44.91 -19.84
N ASN A 567 -56.60 -44.40 -20.53
CA ASN A 567 -56.08 -43.05 -20.28
C ASN A 567 -57.03 -41.98 -20.87
N ALA A 568 -56.66 -40.71 -20.73
CA ALA A 568 -57.37 -39.55 -21.30
C ALA A 568 -57.57 -39.69 -22.83
N SER A 569 -56.56 -40.08 -23.60
CA SER A 569 -56.71 -40.32 -25.05
C SER A 569 -57.53 -41.59 -25.45
N GLY A 570 -58.31 -42.17 -24.53
CA GLY A 570 -59.17 -43.34 -24.76
C GLY A 570 -58.41 -44.66 -25.02
N GLN A 571 -57.08 -44.65 -24.95
CA GLN A 571 -56.23 -45.82 -25.16
C GLN A 571 -56.29 -46.76 -23.97
N LYS A 572 -56.38 -48.06 -24.25
CA LYS A 572 -56.44 -49.08 -23.19
C LYS A 572 -55.11 -49.18 -22.42
N ALA A 573 -55.03 -48.52 -21.27
CA ALA A 573 -53.91 -48.58 -20.33
C ALA A 573 -53.78 -49.95 -19.64
N GLY A 574 -54.87 -50.69 -19.49
CA GLY A 574 -54.82 -52.05 -18.96
C GLY A 574 -56.19 -52.67 -18.67
N ASN A 575 -56.17 -53.90 -18.16
CA ASN A 575 -57.36 -54.49 -17.56
C ASN A 575 -57.00 -55.44 -16.40
N ILE A 576 -57.94 -55.59 -15.48
CA ILE A 576 -57.86 -56.52 -14.36
C ILE A 576 -59.12 -57.37 -14.36
N THR A 577 -58.96 -58.68 -14.33
CA THR A 577 -60.08 -59.60 -14.13
C THR A 577 -60.22 -59.96 -12.66
N VAL A 578 -61.40 -59.72 -12.10
CA VAL A 578 -61.76 -60.06 -10.72
C VAL A 578 -62.66 -61.28 -10.71
N ALA A 579 -62.34 -62.24 -9.85
CA ALA A 579 -63.13 -63.45 -9.68
C ALA A 579 -64.52 -63.13 -9.10
N SER A 580 -65.53 -63.93 -9.47
CA SER A 580 -66.89 -63.81 -8.94
C SER A 580 -66.92 -63.86 -7.40
N GLY A 581 -67.77 -63.03 -6.79
CA GLY A 581 -68.04 -63.00 -5.35
C GLY A 581 -67.22 -61.97 -4.55
N GLN A 582 -66.48 -61.07 -5.22
CA GLN A 582 -65.82 -59.94 -4.57
C GLN A 582 -66.74 -58.72 -4.46
N ASN A 583 -66.53 -57.91 -3.43
CA ASN A 583 -67.25 -56.65 -3.21
C ASN A 583 -66.50 -55.43 -3.75
N THR A 584 -65.18 -55.55 -3.90
CA THR A 584 -64.30 -54.52 -4.45
C THR A 584 -63.36 -55.15 -5.47
N ALA A 585 -62.97 -54.37 -6.47
CA ALA A 585 -61.81 -54.63 -7.29
C ALA A 585 -60.67 -53.74 -6.79
N ASP A 586 -59.59 -54.36 -6.34
CA ASP A 586 -58.42 -53.67 -5.83
C ASP A 586 -57.39 -53.59 -6.97
N ILE A 587 -57.20 -52.39 -7.51
CA ILE A 587 -56.44 -52.15 -8.74
C ILE A 587 -55.09 -51.54 -8.36
N ALA A 588 -54.00 -52.28 -8.61
CA ALA A 588 -52.66 -51.74 -8.44
C ALA A 588 -52.33 -50.84 -9.62
N ILE A 589 -52.21 -49.54 -9.36
CA ILE A 589 -52.00 -48.49 -10.37
C ILE A 589 -50.58 -47.90 -10.32
N ASN A 590 -49.67 -48.50 -9.54
CA ASN A 590 -48.31 -47.96 -9.34
C ASN A 590 -47.51 -47.81 -10.64
N ASN A 591 -47.86 -48.57 -11.68
CA ASN A 591 -47.17 -48.57 -12.97
C ASN A 591 -47.84 -47.65 -14.00
N LEU A 592 -48.96 -47.01 -13.64
CA LEU A 592 -49.59 -46.01 -14.48
C LEU A 592 -48.88 -44.67 -14.28
N PRO A 593 -48.56 -43.94 -15.37
CA PRO A 593 -48.21 -42.53 -15.33
C PRO A 593 -49.23 -41.73 -14.50
N ALA A 594 -48.79 -40.61 -13.94
CA ALA A 594 -49.73 -39.61 -13.43
C ALA A 594 -50.65 -39.17 -14.60
N GLY A 595 -51.88 -38.80 -14.28
CA GLY A 595 -52.88 -38.46 -15.29
C GLY A 595 -54.25 -39.04 -14.96
N VAL A 596 -55.19 -38.86 -15.86
CA VAL A 596 -56.59 -39.23 -15.67
C VAL A 596 -56.94 -40.50 -16.44
N TYR A 597 -57.77 -41.31 -15.81
CA TYR A 597 -58.13 -42.62 -16.32
C TYR A 597 -59.61 -42.90 -16.17
N LEU A 598 -60.23 -43.31 -17.27
CA LEU A 598 -61.58 -43.84 -17.28
C LEU A 598 -61.58 -45.33 -16.92
N ILE A 599 -62.44 -45.70 -15.97
CA ILE A 599 -62.65 -47.08 -15.54
C ILE A 599 -63.92 -47.60 -16.19
N ARG A 600 -63.81 -48.64 -17.02
CA ARG A 600 -64.96 -49.34 -17.60
C ARG A 600 -65.12 -50.71 -16.96
N LEU A 601 -66.24 -50.93 -16.27
CA LEU A 601 -66.53 -52.18 -15.56
C LEU A 601 -67.41 -53.11 -16.39
N TRP A 602 -66.83 -54.21 -16.87
CA TRP A 602 -67.52 -55.19 -17.68
C TRP A 602 -67.87 -56.47 -16.91
N ALA A 603 -69.07 -57.00 -17.12
CA ALA A 603 -69.45 -58.34 -16.67
C ALA A 603 -70.40 -58.97 -17.71
N ASP A 604 -70.31 -60.28 -17.96
CA ASP A 604 -71.16 -60.98 -18.95
C ASP A 604 -71.24 -60.27 -20.33
N ASN A 605 -70.12 -59.72 -20.79
CA ASN A 605 -70.01 -58.90 -22.01
C ASN A 605 -70.94 -57.67 -22.07
N LYS A 606 -71.30 -57.11 -20.91
CA LYS A 606 -72.03 -55.85 -20.78
C LYS A 606 -71.26 -54.88 -19.88
N LEU A 607 -71.35 -53.59 -20.18
CA LEU A 607 -70.82 -52.51 -19.36
C LEU A 607 -71.78 -52.29 -18.17
N TYR A 608 -71.23 -52.26 -16.95
CA TYR A 608 -71.94 -52.25 -15.67
C TYR A 608 -71.52 -51.16 -14.67
N GLY A 609 -70.49 -50.39 -14.99
CA GLY A 609 -70.25 -49.08 -14.41
C GLY A 609 -69.14 -48.35 -15.14
N VAL A 610 -69.15 -47.03 -15.04
CA VAL A 610 -68.04 -46.15 -15.42
C VAL A 610 -67.65 -45.24 -14.25
N ALA A 611 -66.38 -44.85 -14.17
CA ALA A 611 -65.90 -43.82 -13.26
C ALA A 611 -64.54 -43.31 -13.70
N LYS A 612 -64.32 -42.01 -13.58
CA LYS A 612 -63.05 -41.32 -13.76
C LYS A 612 -62.23 -41.33 -12.48
N PHE A 613 -60.92 -41.55 -12.55
CA PHE A 613 -60.03 -41.35 -11.41
C PHE A 613 -58.71 -40.68 -11.80
N VAL A 614 -58.19 -39.87 -10.89
CA VAL A 614 -56.92 -39.15 -11.04
C VAL A 614 -55.80 -39.98 -10.42
N LYS A 615 -54.77 -40.33 -11.21
CA LYS A 615 -53.54 -40.97 -10.75
C LYS A 615 -52.52 -39.90 -10.33
N LYS A 616 -52.10 -39.94 -9.06
CA LYS A 616 -51.02 -39.08 -8.51
C LYS A 616 -49.63 -39.57 -8.82
#